data_AF-A0AAV3SYQ2-F1
#
_entry.id   AF-A0AAV3SYQ2-F1
#
_cell.length_a   1.000
_cell.length_b   1.000
_cell.length_c   1.000
_cell.angle_alpha   90.00
_cell.angle_beta   90.00
_cell.angle_gamma   90.00
#
_symmetry.space_group_name_H-M   'P 1'
#
loop_
_entity.id
_entity.type
_entity.pdbx_description
1 polymer ?
#
loop_
_entity_poly.entity_id
_entity_poly.type
_entity_poly.pdbx_seq_one_letter_code
_entity_poly.pdbx_strand_id
1 'polypeptide(L)'
;MRFRYDPVKIGAGIFLLILVSVIAVLAGFWEVLTMRERATVTIGSVGALGTAALALATFWTIKQNEETLEDLEKERRKPVVLDFLAEVVDPIIERAEDSKEPLRSGQRVWGGNSRNSSVDDVRLSRPPSYRDIEVSIWHKFEEEYPDLYEKCITWWELVDEVKDAAGELAEALLDADEYDGEISDRDKAVRTIMNTVRYSEGTDRPVDDVEEYRRTMYRNYPELHHQYWRSQWELLQLVEDLRSETIEMKRDLQAEYGISNREITEYQNVS
;
A
#
# COMPACT_ATOMS: atom_id res chain seq x y z
N MET A 1 3.17 2.39 28.04
CA MET A 1 2.52 1.10 28.36
C MET A 1 1.06 1.36 28.71
N ARG A 2 0.12 1.13 27.78
CA ARG A 2 -1.32 1.12 28.10
C ARG A 2 -1.64 -0.25 28.70
N PHE A 3 -2.00 -0.31 29.98
CA PHE A 3 -2.55 -1.53 30.57
C PHE A 3 -3.89 -1.80 29.90
N ARG A 4 -3.92 -2.74 28.96
CA ARG A 4 -5.16 -3.28 28.37
C ARG A 4 -5.79 -4.14 29.47
N TYR A 5 -6.70 -3.54 30.24
CA TYR A 5 -7.45 -4.26 31.25
C TYR A 5 -8.41 -5.21 30.55
N ASP A 6 -8.24 -6.51 30.77
CA ASP A 6 -9.17 -7.51 30.28
C ASP A 6 -10.44 -7.45 31.16
N PRO A 7 -11.59 -7.00 30.63
CA PRO A 7 -12.80 -6.83 31.42
C PRO A 7 -13.29 -8.13 32.04
N VAL A 8 -12.91 -9.28 31.47
CA VAL A 8 -13.19 -10.61 32.03
C VAL A 8 -12.43 -10.82 33.34
N LYS A 9 -11.18 -10.37 33.44
CA LYS A 9 -10.37 -10.45 34.67
C LYS A 9 -10.89 -9.51 35.75
N ILE A 10 -11.38 -8.33 35.36
CA ILE A 10 -12.03 -7.39 36.28
C ILE A 10 -13.35 -7.99 36.81
N GLY A 11 -14.19 -8.52 35.93
CA GLY A 11 -15.46 -9.16 36.31
C GLY A 11 -15.26 -10.36 37.24
N ALA A 12 -14.30 -11.23 36.92
CA ALA A 12 -13.93 -12.36 37.76
C ALA A 12 -13.38 -11.90 39.13
N GLY A 13 -12.57 -10.83 39.15
CA GLY A 13 -12.03 -10.25 40.39
C GLY A 13 -13.13 -9.69 41.29
N ILE A 14 -14.09 -8.95 40.73
CA ILE A 14 -15.24 -8.41 41.48
C ILE A 14 -16.11 -9.55 42.02
N PHE A 15 -16.37 -10.59 41.22
CA PHE A 15 -17.13 -11.75 41.66
C PHE A 15 -16.47 -12.48 42.82
N LEU A 16 -15.15 -12.67 42.74
CA LEU A 16 -14.37 -13.33 43.78
C LEU A 16 -14.35 -12.47 45.05
N LEU A 17 -14.28 -11.14 44.93
CA LEU A 17 -14.44 -10.21 46.05
C LEU A 17 -15.81 -10.34 46.72
N ILE A 18 -16.89 -10.35 45.95
CA ILE A 18 -18.26 -10.53 46.47
C ILE A 18 -18.39 -11.88 47.17
N LEU A 19 -17.88 -12.95 46.56
CA LEU A 19 -17.89 -14.30 47.12
C LEU A 19 -17.15 -14.36 48.47
N VAL A 20 -15.94 -13.79 48.53
CA VAL A 20 -15.14 -13.73 49.76
C VAL A 20 -15.82 -12.88 50.83
N SER A 21 -16.41 -11.74 50.46
CA SER A 21 -17.18 -10.90 51.39
C SER A 21 -18.40 -11.64 51.96
N VAL A 22 -19.15 -12.37 51.12
CA VAL A 22 -20.29 -13.17 51.55
C VAL A 22 -19.86 -14.29 52.50
N ILE A 23 -18.78 -15.01 52.18
CA ILE A 23 -18.20 -16.06 53.03
C ILE A 23 -17.73 -15.48 54.37
N ALA A 24 -17.05 -14.33 54.36
CA ALA A 24 -16.54 -13.68 55.56
C ALA A 24 -17.67 -13.20 56.49
N VAL A 25 -18.74 -12.62 55.93
CA VAL A 25 -19.93 -12.22 56.69
C VAL A 25 -20.64 -13.44 57.27
N LEU A 26 -20.81 -14.51 56.48
CA LEU A 26 -21.40 -15.76 56.96
C LEU A 26 -20.59 -16.39 58.10
N ALA A 27 -19.26 -16.41 57.98
CA ALA A 27 -18.37 -16.98 58.99
C ALA A 27 -18.36 -16.16 60.30
N GLY A 28 -18.32 -14.82 60.21
CA GLY A 28 -18.26 -13.94 61.38
C GLY A 28 -19.54 -13.89 62.21
N PHE A 29 -20.71 -14.05 61.57
CA PHE A 29 -22.01 -14.03 62.26
C PHE A 29 -22.57 -15.42 62.56
N TRP A 30 -21.82 -16.49 62.24
CA TRP A 30 -22.32 -17.87 62.32
C TRP A 30 -22.72 -18.27 63.73
N GLU A 31 -22.01 -17.84 64.77
CA GLU A 31 -22.33 -18.21 66.16
C GLU A 31 -23.45 -17.36 66.78
N VAL A 32 -23.67 -16.15 66.25
CA VAL A 32 -24.59 -15.15 66.84
C VAL A 32 -26.01 -15.28 66.29
N LEU A 33 -26.19 -15.81 65.08
CA LEU A 33 -27.49 -15.91 64.41
C LEU A 33 -28.33 -17.11 64.90
N THR A 34 -29.64 -16.91 64.99
CA THR A 34 -30.60 -18.01 65.22
C THR A 34 -30.75 -18.90 63.99
N MET A 35 -31.18 -20.16 64.16
CA MET A 35 -31.39 -21.13 63.06
C MET A 35 -32.22 -20.56 61.89
N ARG A 36 -33.25 -19.75 62.18
CA ARG A 36 -34.15 -19.18 61.17
C ARG A 36 -33.48 -18.04 60.37
N GLU A 37 -32.66 -17.24 61.02
CA GLU A 37 -31.90 -16.17 60.37
C GLU A 37 -30.77 -16.75 59.50
N ARG A 38 -30.09 -17.81 59.97
CA ARG A 38 -29.08 -18.53 59.17
C ARG A 38 -29.67 -19.09 57.87
N ALA A 39 -30.88 -19.67 57.93
CA ALA A 39 -31.55 -20.18 56.73
C ALA A 39 -31.88 -19.05 55.74
N THR A 40 -32.37 -17.90 56.24
CA THR A 40 -32.75 -16.75 55.41
C THR A 40 -31.53 -16.12 54.73
N VAL A 41 -30.44 -15.92 55.48
CA VAL A 41 -29.18 -15.38 54.95
C VAL A 41 -28.56 -16.34 53.93
N THR A 42 -28.54 -17.64 54.21
CA THR A 42 -28.04 -18.66 53.25
C THR A 42 -28.84 -18.64 51.95
N ILE A 43 -30.17 -18.63 52.01
CA ILE A 43 -31.03 -18.60 50.81
C ILE A 43 -30.81 -17.31 50.01
N GLY A 44 -30.75 -16.16 50.68
CA GLY A 44 -30.49 -14.87 50.03
C GLY A 44 -29.10 -14.81 49.38
N SER A 45 -28.10 -15.38 50.05
CA SER A 45 -26.71 -15.42 49.56
C SER A 45 -26.59 -16.31 48.32
N VAL A 46 -27.22 -17.49 48.34
CA VAL A 46 -27.24 -18.40 47.19
C VAL A 46 -27.99 -17.77 46.01
N GLY A 47 -29.11 -17.08 46.25
CA GLY A 47 -29.83 -16.35 45.20
C GLY A 47 -29.01 -15.20 44.59
N ALA A 48 -28.33 -14.42 45.43
CA ALA A 48 -27.45 -13.34 44.97
C ALA A 48 -26.25 -13.88 44.15
N LEU A 49 -25.64 -14.97 44.60
CA LEU A 49 -24.55 -15.65 43.86
C LEU A 49 -25.04 -16.21 42.52
N GLY A 50 -26.23 -16.82 42.48
CA GLY A 50 -26.83 -17.30 41.24
C GLY A 50 -27.06 -16.17 40.24
N THR A 51 -27.56 -15.02 40.71
CA THR A 51 -27.77 -13.83 39.87
C THR A 51 -26.45 -13.25 39.36
N ALA A 52 -25.43 -13.16 40.22
CA ALA A 52 -24.10 -12.67 39.84
C ALA A 52 -23.40 -13.60 38.82
N ALA A 53 -23.52 -14.92 39.01
CA ALA A 53 -23.00 -15.90 38.07
C ALA A 53 -23.69 -15.80 36.69
N LEU A 54 -25.01 -15.63 36.67
CA LEU A 54 -25.77 -15.41 35.43
C LEU A 54 -25.33 -14.12 34.72
N ALA A 55 -25.12 -13.03 35.47
CA ALA A 55 -24.67 -11.75 34.92
C ALA A 55 -23.27 -11.88 34.26
N LEU A 56 -22.34 -12.60 34.91
CA LEU A 56 -21.02 -12.88 34.32
C LEU A 56 -21.09 -13.76 33.09
N ALA A 57 -21.92 -14.81 33.13
CA ALA A 57 -22.12 -15.68 31.98
C ALA A 57 -22.70 -14.91 30.78
N THR A 58 -23.66 -14.02 31.04
CA THR A 58 -24.26 -13.16 30.02
C THR A 58 -23.23 -12.18 29.46
N PHE A 59 -22.46 -11.51 30.31
CA PHE A 59 -21.39 -10.60 29.89
C PHE A 59 -20.34 -11.33 29.05
N TRP A 60 -19.92 -12.52 29.48
CA TRP A 60 -18.97 -13.34 28.73
C TRP A 60 -19.54 -13.76 27.37
N THR A 61 -20.81 -14.13 27.31
CA THR A 61 -21.49 -14.47 26.05
C THR A 61 -21.56 -13.28 25.11
N ILE A 62 -21.89 -12.08 25.61
CA ILE A 62 -21.91 -10.86 24.79
C ILE A 62 -20.52 -10.58 24.22
N LYS A 63 -19.47 -10.62 25.05
CA LYS A 63 -18.10 -10.38 24.60
C LYS A 63 -17.64 -11.42 23.57
N GLN A 64 -17.96 -12.69 23.80
CA GLN A 64 -17.65 -13.76 22.86
C GLN A 64 -18.39 -13.55 21.53
N ASN A 65 -19.64 -13.08 21.58
CA ASN A 65 -20.40 -12.75 20.38
C ASN A 65 -19.82 -11.56 19.63
N GLU A 66 -19.33 -10.52 20.32
CA GLU A 66 -18.65 -9.37 19.69
C GLU A 66 -17.37 -9.81 18.97
N GLU A 67 -16.50 -10.56 19.65
CA GLU A 67 -15.27 -11.11 19.04
C GLU A 67 -15.60 -12.01 17.84
N THR A 68 -16.63 -12.86 17.96
CA THR A 68 -17.07 -13.73 16.85
C THR A 68 -17.66 -12.91 15.68
N LEU A 69 -18.37 -11.82 15.96
CA LEU A 69 -18.92 -10.95 14.92
C LEU A 69 -17.81 -10.23 14.17
N GLU A 70 -16.81 -9.70 14.86
CA GLU A 70 -15.64 -9.07 14.23
C GLU A 70 -14.89 -10.08 13.34
N ASP A 71 -14.67 -11.30 13.84
CA ASP A 71 -14.00 -12.35 13.07
C ASP A 71 -14.83 -12.76 11.84
N LEU A 72 -16.16 -12.89 11.98
CA LEU A 72 -17.06 -13.19 10.86
C LEU A 72 -17.11 -12.06 9.82
N GLU A 73 -17.10 -10.80 10.26
CA GLU A 73 -17.03 -9.65 9.35
C GLU A 73 -15.70 -9.63 8.60
N LYS A 74 -14.58 -9.90 9.29
CA LYS A 74 -13.26 -10.02 8.66
C LYS A 74 -13.21 -11.16 7.66
N GLU A 75 -13.71 -12.35 8.01
CA GLU A 75 -13.77 -13.49 7.09
C GLU A 75 -14.60 -13.17 5.84
N ARG A 76 -15.73 -12.45 5.99
CA ARG A 76 -16.56 -12.01 4.86
C ARG A 76 -15.88 -10.97 3.98
N ARG A 77 -15.10 -10.05 4.57
CA ARG A 77 -14.38 -8.99 3.86
C ARG A 77 -13.06 -9.45 3.25
N LYS A 78 -12.45 -10.50 3.80
CA LYS A 78 -11.18 -11.09 3.36
C LYS A 78 -11.10 -11.31 1.83
N PRO A 79 -12.10 -11.88 1.12
CA PRO A 79 -12.03 -12.00 -0.34
C PRO A 79 -11.94 -10.64 -1.05
N VAL A 80 -12.75 -9.66 -0.65
CA VAL A 80 -12.72 -8.31 -1.22
C VAL A 80 -11.37 -7.62 -0.96
N VAL A 81 -10.75 -7.88 0.19
CA VAL A 81 -9.40 -7.37 0.50
C VAL A 81 -8.34 -8.09 -0.34
N LEU A 82 -8.49 -9.40 -0.60
CA LEU A 82 -7.62 -10.13 -1.51
C LEU A 82 -7.70 -9.58 -2.94
N ASP A 83 -8.90 -9.33 -3.44
CA ASP A 83 -9.12 -8.67 -4.74
C ASP A 83 -8.40 -7.32 -4.81
N PHE A 84 -8.63 -6.47 -3.79
CA PHE A 84 -7.99 -5.17 -3.71
C PHE A 84 -6.45 -5.26 -3.67
N LEU A 85 -5.91 -6.19 -2.86
CA LEU A 85 -4.46 -6.42 -2.78
C LEU A 85 -3.87 -6.90 -4.11
N ALA A 86 -4.58 -7.78 -4.81
CA ALA A 86 -4.11 -8.39 -6.06
C ALA A 86 -4.25 -7.45 -7.27
N GLU A 87 -5.32 -6.67 -7.36
CA GLU A 87 -5.64 -5.83 -8.52
C GLU A 87 -5.12 -4.39 -8.40
N VAL A 88 -5.00 -3.87 -7.17
CA VAL A 88 -4.58 -2.47 -6.95
C VAL A 88 -3.19 -2.40 -6.34
N VAL A 89 -3.02 -3.01 -5.16
CA VAL A 89 -1.85 -2.80 -4.32
C VAL A 89 -0.59 -3.40 -4.93
N ASP A 90 -0.64 -4.68 -5.32
CA ASP A 90 0.52 -5.36 -5.92
C ASP A 90 0.93 -4.75 -7.26
N PRO A 91 0.00 -4.44 -8.19
CA PRO A 91 0.33 -3.75 -9.43
C PRO A 91 0.92 -2.35 -9.20
N ILE A 92 0.45 -1.57 -8.22
CA ILE A 92 1.08 -0.28 -7.89
C ILE A 92 2.52 -0.50 -7.43
N ILE A 93 2.78 -1.45 -6.53
CA ILE A 93 4.13 -1.74 -6.01
C ILE A 93 5.06 -2.20 -7.14
N GLU A 94 4.61 -3.13 -7.99
CA GLU A 94 5.39 -3.67 -9.10
C GLU A 94 5.72 -2.59 -10.12
N ARG A 95 4.71 -1.85 -10.59
CA ARG A 95 4.91 -0.78 -11.58
C ARG A 95 5.76 0.37 -11.03
N ALA A 96 5.66 0.65 -9.73
CA ALA A 96 6.51 1.63 -9.08
C ALA A 96 7.96 1.15 -9.02
N GLU A 97 8.21 -0.11 -8.66
CA GLU A 97 9.56 -0.70 -8.67
C GLU A 97 10.16 -0.70 -10.09
N ASP A 98 9.38 -1.09 -11.09
CA ASP A 98 9.79 -1.11 -12.49
C ASP A 98 10.14 0.30 -13.01
N SER A 99 9.52 1.33 -12.46
CA SER A 99 9.76 2.73 -12.85
C SER A 99 10.99 3.35 -12.18
N LYS A 100 11.44 2.82 -11.03
CA LYS A 100 12.56 3.41 -10.26
C LYS A 100 13.89 3.36 -11.00
N GLU A 101 14.26 2.22 -11.55
CA GLU A 101 15.55 2.07 -12.22
C GLU A 101 15.65 2.95 -13.48
N PRO A 102 14.65 2.99 -14.38
CA PRO A 102 14.61 3.93 -15.50
C PRO A 102 14.76 5.40 -15.08
N LEU A 103 14.09 5.81 -14.00
CA LEU A 103 14.08 7.20 -13.52
C LEU A 103 15.41 7.59 -12.82
N ARG A 104 15.96 6.71 -11.98
CA ARG A 104 17.22 6.96 -11.24
C ARG A 104 18.43 7.05 -12.15
N SER A 105 18.49 6.15 -13.11
CA SER A 105 19.61 6.07 -14.03
C SER A 105 19.53 7.18 -15.09
N GLY A 106 18.35 7.81 -15.28
CA GLY A 106 18.02 8.61 -16.47
C GLY A 106 18.03 7.75 -17.74
N GLN A 107 18.04 6.43 -17.56
CA GLN A 107 18.68 5.48 -18.45
C GLN A 107 17.69 4.36 -18.83
N ARG A 108 16.36 4.58 -18.88
CA ARG A 108 15.48 3.60 -19.54
C ARG A 108 14.09 4.11 -19.88
N VAL A 109 14.00 5.37 -20.27
CA VAL A 109 12.69 5.97 -20.49
C VAL A 109 12.10 5.51 -21.82
N TRP A 110 12.86 5.05 -22.82
CA TRP A 110 12.30 4.75 -24.16
C TRP A 110 12.36 3.26 -24.52
N GLY A 111 11.21 2.72 -24.91
CA GLY A 111 11.03 1.39 -25.44
C GLY A 111 11.35 1.33 -26.93
N GLY A 112 11.92 0.20 -27.36
CA GLY A 112 12.01 -0.10 -28.78
C GLY A 112 13.31 -0.77 -29.20
N ASN A 113 13.30 -2.10 -29.22
CA ASN A 113 14.23 -2.88 -30.05
C ASN A 113 13.88 -2.83 -31.55
N SER A 114 12.97 -1.94 -31.94
CA SER A 114 12.38 -1.88 -33.26
C SER A 114 13.03 -0.76 -34.05
N ARG A 115 13.34 -1.02 -35.32
CA ARG A 115 13.80 0.03 -36.25
C ARG A 115 12.77 1.17 -36.46
N ASN A 116 11.57 1.07 -35.85
CA ASN A 116 10.42 1.96 -36.01
C ASN A 116 9.79 2.43 -34.67
N SER A 117 10.49 2.43 -33.52
CA SER A 117 9.90 2.93 -32.26
C SER A 117 9.71 4.45 -32.31
N SER A 118 8.47 4.92 -32.13
CA SER A 118 8.11 6.34 -32.05
C SER A 118 8.41 6.90 -30.65
N VAL A 119 8.42 8.23 -30.53
CA VAL A 119 8.52 8.97 -29.25
C VAL A 119 7.45 8.50 -28.24
N ASP A 120 6.35 7.89 -28.68
CA ASP A 120 5.33 7.35 -27.78
C ASP A 120 5.78 6.15 -26.94
N ASP A 121 6.87 5.47 -27.31
CA ASP A 121 7.31 4.22 -26.68
C ASP A 121 7.96 4.41 -25.29
N VAL A 122 7.74 5.53 -24.60
CA VAL A 122 8.27 5.72 -23.24
C VAL A 122 7.78 4.63 -22.27
N ARG A 123 8.69 3.78 -21.78
CA ARG A 123 8.45 2.65 -20.84
C ARG A 123 8.37 3.12 -19.39
N LEU A 124 7.70 4.24 -19.14
CA LEU A 124 7.27 4.57 -17.79
C LEU A 124 5.98 3.80 -17.54
N SER A 125 6.03 2.87 -16.59
CA SER A 125 4.83 2.16 -16.15
C SER A 125 3.88 3.18 -15.54
N ARG A 126 2.63 3.17 -15.98
CA ARG A 126 1.57 3.98 -15.39
C ARG A 126 0.91 3.21 -14.26
N PRO A 127 0.37 3.84 -13.21
CA PRO A 127 -0.37 3.10 -12.21
C PRO A 127 -1.59 2.42 -12.84
N PRO A 128 -2.16 1.40 -12.17
CA PRO A 128 -3.43 0.84 -12.59
C PRO A 128 -4.49 1.92 -12.79
N SER A 129 -5.33 1.75 -13.80
CA SER A 129 -6.45 2.64 -14.11
C SER A 129 -7.79 1.94 -13.91
N TYR A 130 -8.88 2.70 -13.93
CA TYR A 130 -10.26 2.17 -13.94
C TYR A 130 -10.54 1.18 -15.09
N ARG A 131 -9.68 1.12 -16.11
CA ARG A 131 -9.78 0.16 -17.23
C ARG A 131 -9.06 -1.15 -16.96
N ASP A 132 -8.11 -1.15 -16.02
CA ASP A 132 -7.26 -2.29 -15.69
C ASP A 132 -7.82 -3.10 -14.50
N ILE A 133 -8.74 -2.51 -13.74
CA ILE A 133 -9.26 -3.03 -12.47
C ILE A 133 -10.79 -3.03 -12.51
N GLU A 134 -11.44 -3.93 -11.77
CA GLU A 134 -12.88 -3.88 -11.58
C GLU A 134 -13.35 -2.51 -11.03
N VAL A 135 -14.38 -1.92 -11.64
CA VAL A 135 -14.90 -0.58 -11.29
C VAL A 135 -15.29 -0.47 -9.81
N SER A 136 -15.81 -1.55 -9.21
CA SER A 136 -16.18 -1.60 -7.80
C SER A 136 -14.97 -1.46 -6.87
N ILE A 137 -13.87 -2.12 -7.22
CA ILE A 137 -12.58 -2.07 -6.50
C ILE A 137 -11.94 -0.69 -6.68
N TRP A 138 -12.03 -0.11 -7.88
CA TRP A 138 -11.53 1.25 -8.16
C TRP A 138 -12.26 2.32 -7.33
N HIS A 139 -13.59 2.27 -7.25
CA HIS A 139 -14.33 3.21 -6.40
C HIS A 139 -14.05 3.01 -4.91
N LYS A 140 -13.84 1.76 -4.49
CA LYS A 140 -13.43 1.47 -3.12
C LYS A 140 -12.04 2.06 -2.81
N PHE A 141 -11.11 1.99 -3.75
CA PHE A 141 -9.80 2.60 -3.63
C PHE A 141 -9.91 4.12 -3.43
N GLU A 142 -10.74 4.78 -4.26
CA GLU A 142 -11.03 6.21 -4.19
C GLU A 142 -11.68 6.61 -2.84
N GLU A 143 -12.61 5.81 -2.32
CA GLU A 143 -13.34 6.11 -1.09
C GLU A 143 -12.53 5.82 0.19
N GLU A 144 -11.85 4.67 0.26
CA GLU A 144 -11.14 4.23 1.46
C GLU A 144 -9.71 4.80 1.55
N TYR A 145 -9.08 5.12 0.42
CA TYR A 145 -7.68 5.58 0.35
C TYR A 145 -7.50 6.79 -0.60
N PRO A 146 -8.20 7.92 -0.35
CA PRO A 146 -8.23 9.07 -1.26
C PRO A 146 -6.84 9.67 -1.51
N ASP A 147 -5.96 9.70 -0.50
CA ASP A 147 -4.61 10.28 -0.63
C ASP A 147 -3.73 9.45 -1.58
N LEU A 148 -3.80 8.11 -1.50
CA LEU A 148 -3.05 7.20 -2.38
C LEU A 148 -3.63 7.23 -3.80
N TYR A 149 -4.95 7.36 -3.91
CA TYR A 149 -5.64 7.51 -5.17
C TYR A 149 -5.22 8.80 -5.90
N GLU A 150 -5.20 9.94 -5.20
CA GLU A 150 -4.76 11.21 -5.75
C GLU A 150 -3.31 11.13 -6.25
N LYS A 151 -2.42 10.51 -5.48
CA LYS A 151 -1.03 10.27 -5.92
C LYS A 151 -0.93 9.40 -7.17
N CYS A 152 -1.81 8.43 -7.36
CA CYS A 152 -1.86 7.64 -8.60
C CYS A 152 -2.29 8.52 -9.79
N ILE A 153 -3.22 9.45 -9.61
CA ILE A 153 -3.59 10.43 -10.64
C ILE A 153 -2.41 11.36 -10.95
N THR A 154 -1.75 11.91 -9.93
CA THR A 154 -0.56 12.75 -10.13
C THR A 154 0.56 11.98 -10.83
N TRP A 155 0.71 10.68 -10.57
CA TRP A 155 1.67 9.84 -11.28
C TRP A 155 1.32 9.74 -12.77
N TRP A 156 0.05 9.57 -13.14
CA TRP A 156 -0.37 9.63 -14.54
C TRP A 156 0.02 10.95 -15.22
N GLU A 157 -0.27 12.08 -14.56
CA GLU A 157 0.02 13.42 -15.07
C GLU A 157 1.54 13.64 -15.25
N LEU A 158 2.34 13.30 -14.23
CA LEU A 158 3.80 13.44 -14.30
C LEU A 158 4.45 12.53 -15.34
N VAL A 159 3.89 11.34 -15.60
CA VAL A 159 4.36 10.50 -16.71
C VAL A 159 4.18 11.22 -18.04
N ASP A 160 3.03 11.88 -18.24
CA ASP A 160 2.75 12.62 -19.47
C ASP A 160 3.63 13.87 -19.57
N GLU A 161 3.82 14.60 -18.47
CA GLU A 161 4.77 15.73 -18.45
C GLU A 161 6.20 15.32 -18.78
N VAL A 162 6.67 14.18 -18.25
CA VAL A 162 8.00 13.66 -18.60
C VAL A 162 8.07 13.29 -20.07
N LYS A 163 7.02 12.69 -20.64
CA LYS A 163 6.96 12.35 -22.07
C LYS A 163 6.98 13.59 -22.95
N ASP A 164 6.17 14.59 -22.62
CA ASP A 164 6.05 15.84 -23.38
C ASP A 164 7.37 16.62 -23.32
N ALA A 165 7.96 16.81 -22.13
CA ALA A 165 9.25 17.48 -21.97
C ALA A 165 10.36 16.75 -22.74
N ALA A 166 10.31 15.41 -22.79
CA ALA A 166 11.28 14.63 -23.53
C ALA A 166 11.06 14.72 -25.06
N GLY A 167 9.82 14.82 -25.51
CA GLY A 167 9.45 15.07 -26.90
C GLY A 167 9.91 16.44 -27.40
N GLU A 168 9.59 17.50 -26.65
CA GLU A 168 10.05 18.88 -26.94
C GLU A 168 11.57 18.97 -27.00
N LEU A 169 12.24 18.28 -26.07
CA LEU A 169 13.69 18.20 -26.03
C LEU A 169 14.25 17.48 -27.27
N ALA A 170 13.61 16.40 -27.72
CA ALA A 170 13.97 15.69 -28.94
C ALA A 170 13.75 16.53 -30.20
N GLU A 171 12.63 17.26 -30.28
CA GLU A 171 12.32 18.17 -31.39
C GLU A 171 13.29 19.35 -31.47
N ALA A 172 13.61 19.98 -30.34
CA ALA A 172 14.54 21.11 -30.29
C ALA A 172 15.93 20.74 -30.82
N LEU A 173 16.36 19.50 -30.63
CA LEU A 173 17.61 18.97 -31.18
C LEU A 173 17.51 18.61 -32.65
N LEU A 174 16.35 18.13 -33.07
CA LEU A 174 16.08 17.84 -34.47
C LEU A 174 16.09 19.12 -35.31
N ASP A 175 15.67 20.25 -34.73
CA ASP A 175 15.62 21.56 -35.39
C ASP A 175 16.93 22.36 -35.26
N ALA A 176 17.87 21.90 -34.42
CA ALA A 176 19.22 22.45 -34.28
C ALA A 176 20.08 22.11 -35.51
N ASP A 177 19.80 22.76 -36.64
CA ASP A 177 20.50 22.58 -37.91
C ASP A 177 21.99 22.98 -37.84
N GLU A 178 22.84 22.03 -37.48
CA GLU A 178 24.22 21.90 -37.96
C GLU A 178 24.64 20.41 -38.01
N TYR A 179 23.73 19.52 -38.44
CA TYR A 179 24.05 18.11 -38.70
C TYR A 179 23.97 17.83 -40.20
N ASP A 180 25.12 17.94 -40.88
CA ASP A 180 25.31 17.74 -42.34
C ASP A 180 25.22 16.26 -42.78
N GLY A 181 24.47 15.44 -42.03
CA GLY A 181 24.31 14.01 -42.25
C GLY A 181 23.00 13.65 -42.95
N GLU A 182 23.02 12.61 -43.78
CA GLU A 182 21.80 12.05 -44.39
C GLU A 182 20.73 11.80 -43.31
N ILE A 183 19.45 12.01 -43.66
CA ILE A 183 18.25 11.83 -42.82
C ILE A 183 18.27 10.49 -42.03
N SER A 184 18.96 9.46 -42.53
CA SER A 184 19.25 8.17 -41.87
C SER A 184 20.03 8.29 -40.55
N ASP A 185 20.98 9.23 -40.44
CA ASP A 185 21.79 9.45 -39.25
C ASP A 185 21.10 10.36 -38.22
N ARG A 186 20.11 11.17 -38.64
CA ARG A 186 19.22 11.98 -37.78
C ARG A 186 18.24 11.11 -36.99
N ASP A 187 17.57 10.17 -37.65
CA ASP A 187 16.74 9.13 -37.00
C ASP A 187 17.55 8.22 -36.07
N LYS A 188 18.86 8.09 -36.34
CA LYS A 188 19.85 7.37 -35.54
C LYS A 188 20.33 8.20 -34.35
N ALA A 189 20.45 9.52 -34.49
CA ALA A 189 20.78 10.44 -33.42
C ALA A 189 19.61 10.50 -32.44
N VAL A 190 18.38 10.72 -32.91
CA VAL A 190 17.18 10.59 -32.07
C VAL A 190 17.04 9.19 -31.50
N ARG A 191 17.30 8.12 -32.26
CA ARG A 191 17.38 6.77 -31.65
C ARG A 191 18.50 6.64 -30.64
N THR A 192 19.64 7.31 -30.81
CA THR A 192 20.75 7.26 -29.87
C THR A 192 20.37 8.05 -28.62
N ILE A 193 19.65 9.18 -28.74
CA ILE A 193 19.03 9.95 -27.66
C ILE A 193 18.01 9.10 -26.88
N MET A 194 17.25 8.27 -27.61
CA MET A 194 16.27 7.36 -27.03
C MET A 194 16.91 6.03 -26.53
N ASN A 195 18.08 5.64 -27.06
CA ASN A 195 18.78 4.36 -26.77
C ASN A 195 20.14 4.50 -26.07
N THR A 196 20.58 5.65 -25.57
CA THR A 196 21.91 5.83 -24.89
C THR A 196 21.99 5.20 -23.51
N VAL A 197 21.30 4.07 -23.40
CA VAL A 197 21.25 3.10 -22.32
C VAL A 197 21.16 1.68 -22.84
N ARG A 198 21.57 1.48 -24.06
CA ARG A 198 22.10 0.19 -24.44
C ARG A 198 23.59 0.37 -24.48
N TYR A 199 24.27 -0.10 -23.44
CA TYR A 199 25.37 -1.08 -23.55
C TYR A 199 26.17 -1.13 -22.24
N SER A 200 25.91 -2.14 -21.40
CA SER A 200 26.91 -2.70 -20.49
C SER A 200 27.38 -4.10 -20.90
N GLU A 201 26.87 -4.69 -21.99
CA GLU A 201 27.33 -6.01 -22.44
C GLU A 201 27.34 -6.09 -23.98
N GLY A 202 28.51 -5.86 -24.60
CA GLY A 202 28.83 -6.50 -25.89
C GLY A 202 29.20 -5.64 -27.12
N THR A 203 29.26 -4.31 -27.07
CA THR A 203 29.85 -3.53 -28.17
C THR A 203 30.79 -2.43 -27.68
N ASP A 204 32.00 -2.39 -28.25
CA ASP A 204 33.05 -1.38 -28.03
C ASP A 204 32.65 0.02 -28.56
N ARG A 205 31.72 0.72 -27.91
CA ARG A 205 31.55 2.18 -28.10
C ARG A 205 31.64 2.92 -26.76
N PRO A 206 32.38 4.05 -26.70
CA PRO A 206 32.76 4.70 -25.45
C PRO A 206 31.60 5.46 -24.79
N VAL A 207 31.59 5.42 -23.45
CA VAL A 207 30.67 6.10 -22.52
C VAL A 207 30.75 7.64 -22.61
N ASP A 208 31.80 8.18 -23.24
CA ASP A 208 32.08 9.62 -23.33
C ASP A 208 31.02 10.42 -24.11
N ASP A 209 30.33 9.80 -25.07
CA ASP A 209 29.33 10.45 -25.92
C ASP A 209 28.06 10.88 -25.14
N VAL A 210 27.69 10.18 -24.05
CA VAL A 210 26.46 10.47 -23.28
C VAL A 210 26.64 11.71 -22.39
N GLU A 211 27.80 11.87 -21.77
CA GLU A 211 28.07 13.01 -20.88
C GLU A 211 28.42 14.27 -21.69
N GLU A 212 29.09 14.12 -22.84
CA GLU A 212 29.28 15.21 -23.80
C GLU A 212 27.94 15.68 -24.39
N TYR A 213 27.04 14.74 -24.67
CA TYR A 213 25.69 15.05 -25.08
C TYR A 213 24.88 15.73 -23.97
N ARG A 214 24.87 15.20 -22.73
CA ARG A 214 24.23 15.86 -21.57
C ARG A 214 24.75 17.28 -21.38
N ARG A 215 26.05 17.49 -21.55
CA ARG A 215 26.67 18.83 -21.56
C ARG A 215 26.16 19.70 -22.71
N THR A 216 26.01 19.16 -23.91
CA THR A 216 25.47 19.86 -25.08
C THR A 216 24.02 20.29 -24.86
N MET A 217 23.20 19.40 -24.31
CA MET A 217 21.81 19.66 -23.92
C MET A 217 21.71 20.77 -22.88
N TYR A 218 22.47 20.64 -21.80
CA TYR A 218 22.53 21.65 -20.75
C TYR A 218 23.03 23.01 -21.29
N ARG A 219 23.95 23.00 -22.26
CA ARG A 219 24.55 24.22 -22.81
C ARG A 219 23.65 24.94 -23.81
N ASN A 220 22.96 24.18 -24.67
CA ASN A 220 22.20 24.72 -25.79
C ASN A 220 20.71 24.88 -25.48
N TYR A 221 20.16 24.05 -24.58
CA TYR A 221 18.76 24.03 -24.19
C TYR A 221 18.60 23.90 -22.66
N PRO A 222 19.16 24.84 -21.86
CA PRO A 222 19.18 24.74 -20.41
C PRO A 222 17.78 24.65 -19.80
N GLU A 223 16.81 25.39 -20.34
CA GLU A 223 15.44 25.44 -19.83
C GLU A 223 14.72 24.10 -20.02
N LEU A 224 14.73 23.54 -21.24
CA LEU A 224 14.13 22.24 -21.53
C LEU A 224 14.84 21.10 -20.80
N HIS A 225 16.17 21.15 -20.70
CA HIS A 225 16.94 20.18 -19.91
C HIS A 225 16.56 20.25 -18.42
N HIS A 226 16.40 21.45 -17.85
CA HIS A 226 15.96 21.62 -16.47
C HIS A 226 14.54 21.12 -16.25
N GLN A 227 13.61 21.40 -17.18
CA GLN A 227 12.23 20.92 -17.12
C GLN A 227 12.17 19.39 -17.13
N TYR A 228 12.83 18.75 -18.10
CA TYR A 228 12.88 17.29 -18.19
C TYR A 228 13.43 16.63 -16.91
N TRP A 229 14.59 17.09 -16.43
CA TRP A 229 15.18 16.52 -15.21
C TRP A 229 14.36 16.79 -13.95
N ARG A 230 13.71 17.95 -13.88
CA ARG A 230 12.82 18.27 -12.77
C ARG A 230 11.62 17.32 -12.75
N SER A 231 10.92 17.17 -13.87
CA SER A 231 9.77 16.26 -13.97
C SER A 231 10.17 14.80 -13.71
N GLN A 232 11.35 14.37 -14.16
CA GLN A 232 11.87 13.03 -13.82
C GLN A 232 12.11 12.85 -12.32
N TRP A 233 12.67 13.86 -11.67
CA TRP A 233 12.98 13.79 -10.24
C TRP A 233 11.70 13.85 -9.40
N GLU A 234 10.75 14.72 -9.74
CA GLU A 234 9.43 14.81 -9.10
C GLU A 234 8.68 13.47 -9.26
N LEU A 235 8.71 12.87 -10.46
CA LEU A 235 8.15 11.55 -10.71
C LEU A 235 8.83 10.45 -9.90
N LEU A 236 10.16 10.46 -9.81
CA LEU A 236 10.90 9.48 -9.01
C LEU A 236 10.53 9.55 -7.53
N GLN A 237 10.47 10.77 -6.97
CA GLN A 237 10.06 10.97 -5.57
C GLN A 237 8.65 10.46 -5.33
N LEU A 238 7.70 10.83 -6.20
CA LEU A 238 6.32 10.40 -6.08
C LEU A 238 6.21 8.87 -6.12
N VAL A 239 6.91 8.22 -7.04
CA VAL A 239 6.93 6.75 -7.19
C VAL A 239 7.54 6.07 -5.95
N GLU A 240 8.59 6.63 -5.37
CA GLU A 240 9.22 6.10 -4.15
C GLU A 240 8.31 6.24 -2.92
N ASP A 241 7.67 7.39 -2.77
CA ASP A 241 6.74 7.68 -1.69
C ASP A 241 5.49 6.80 -1.81
N LEU A 242 4.87 6.78 -2.99
CA LEU A 242 3.68 5.96 -3.28
C LEU A 242 3.95 4.49 -3.00
N ARG A 243 5.09 3.95 -3.45
CA ARG A 243 5.47 2.56 -3.18
C ARG A 243 5.61 2.30 -1.69
N SER A 244 6.26 3.19 -0.96
CA SER A 244 6.52 3.00 0.47
C SER A 244 5.21 2.96 1.26
N GLU A 245 4.30 3.90 0.98
CA GLU A 245 2.98 3.95 1.59
C GLU A 245 2.10 2.76 1.18
N THR A 246 2.17 2.34 -0.09
CA THR A 246 1.43 1.17 -0.58
C THR A 246 1.91 -0.14 0.06
N ILE A 247 3.22 -0.27 0.33
CA ILE A 247 3.77 -1.40 1.09
C ILE A 247 3.31 -1.39 2.55
N GLU A 248 3.23 -0.22 3.17
CA GLU A 248 2.72 -0.07 4.53
C GLU A 248 1.24 -0.46 4.59
N MET A 249 0.42 0.08 3.68
CA MET A 249 -0.99 -0.30 3.53
C MET A 249 -1.16 -1.81 3.31
N LYS A 250 -0.33 -2.42 2.45
CA LYS A 250 -0.32 -3.88 2.24
C LYS A 250 -0.11 -4.63 3.56
N ARG A 251 0.87 -4.22 4.36
CA ARG A 251 1.20 -4.85 5.64
C ARG A 251 0.06 -4.71 6.64
N ASP A 252 -0.57 -3.54 6.69
CA ASP A 252 -1.69 -3.28 7.59
C ASP A 252 -2.90 -4.14 7.24
N LEU A 253 -3.27 -4.21 5.97
CA LEU A 253 -4.33 -5.09 5.48
C LEU A 253 -4.01 -6.57 5.72
N GLN A 254 -2.78 -7.00 5.49
CA GLN A 254 -2.35 -8.37 5.78
C GLN A 254 -2.45 -8.71 7.27
N ALA A 255 -2.07 -7.78 8.14
CA ALA A 255 -2.13 -7.96 9.59
C ALA A 255 -3.58 -7.94 10.12
N GLU A 256 -4.42 -7.06 9.59
CA GLU A 256 -5.81 -6.90 10.02
C GLU A 256 -6.67 -8.13 9.68
N TYR A 257 -6.48 -8.67 8.47
CA TYR A 257 -7.28 -9.77 7.91
C TYR A 257 -6.59 -11.14 7.98
N GLY A 258 -5.38 -11.22 8.54
CA GLY A 258 -4.61 -12.47 8.62
C GLY A 258 -4.34 -13.09 7.25
N ILE A 259 -3.98 -12.24 6.28
CA ILE A 259 -3.67 -12.65 4.89
C ILE A 259 -2.16 -12.83 4.77
N SER A 260 -1.74 -13.99 4.30
CA SER A 260 -0.34 -14.27 3.97
C SER A 260 0.00 -13.93 2.52
N ASN A 261 1.29 -13.68 2.22
CA ASN A 261 1.76 -13.51 0.83
C ASN A 261 1.43 -14.73 -0.04
N ARG A 262 1.45 -15.93 0.56
CA ARG A 262 1.12 -17.17 -0.15
C ARG A 262 -0.33 -17.18 -0.61
N GLU A 263 -1.27 -16.74 0.23
CA GLU A 263 -2.68 -16.65 -0.14
C GLU A 263 -2.91 -15.68 -1.28
N ILE A 264 -2.21 -14.53 -1.31
CA ILE A 264 -2.30 -13.56 -2.41
C ILE A 264 -1.81 -14.19 -3.72
N THR A 265 -0.64 -14.85 -3.69
CA THR A 265 -0.10 -15.52 -4.88
C THR A 265 -0.98 -16.67 -5.34
N GLU A 266 -1.52 -17.48 -4.44
CA GLU A 266 -2.47 -18.54 -4.81
C GLU A 266 -3.75 -17.96 -5.43
N TYR A 267 -4.25 -16.84 -4.90
CA TYR A 267 -5.41 -16.14 -5.44
C TYR A 267 -5.19 -15.66 -6.89
N GLN A 268 -4.05 -15.01 -7.15
CA GLN A 268 -3.66 -14.54 -8.49
C GLN A 268 -3.45 -15.66 -9.52
N ASN A 269 -3.20 -16.89 -9.09
CA ASN A 269 -3.01 -18.03 -10.00
C ASN A 269 -4.32 -18.75 -10.37
N VAL A 270 -5.41 -18.44 -9.66
CA VAL A 270 -6.73 -19.10 -9.81
C VAL A 270 -7.79 -18.15 -10.39
N SER A 271 -7.56 -16.84 -10.27
CA SER A 271 -8.33 -15.77 -10.92
C SER A 271 -7.90 -15.58 -12.38
#